data_AF-A0A7J4KIS5-F1
#
_entry.id   AF-A0A7J4KIS5-F1
#
_cell.length_a   1.000
_cell.length_b   1.000
_cell.length_c   1.000
_cell.angle_alpha   90.00
_cell.angle_beta   90.00
_cell.angle_gamma   90.00
#
_symmetry.space_group_name_H-M   'P 1'
#
loop_
_entity.id
_entity.type
_entity.pdbx_description
1 polymer ?
#
loop_
_entity_poly.entity_id
_entity_poly.type
_entity_poly.pdbx_seq_one_letter_code
_entity_poly.pdbx_strand_id
1 'polypeptide(L)'
;MGKTIAMKGQLLSTEVVLAFSMFLAALVVFLLSWSFISYSFASQEEELQMQLALSGISDALVLSPGDPSDWESTVKENASSFGLASEKNVLSDQKLSALQSLNQTQYDAVREKMGAGRHQVYIEARSGNGTLFYSFGRKSGQMNGSIASVTSERMAILNDSIAILKVEIWRQKGAFA
;
A
#
# COMPACT_ATOMS: atom_id res chain seq x y z
N MET A 1 22.16 -72.52 35.37
CA MET A 1 22.14 -72.40 33.90
C MET A 1 21.24 -71.21 33.55
N GLY A 2 21.82 -70.00 33.48
CA GLY A 2 21.09 -68.73 33.38
C GLY A 2 21.09 -68.18 31.96
N LYS A 3 19.90 -67.97 31.38
CA LYS A 3 19.70 -67.52 30.00
C LYS A 3 19.47 -66.00 29.98
N THR A 4 20.55 -65.23 29.86
CA THR A 4 20.49 -63.77 29.64
C THR A 4 20.41 -63.47 28.15
N ILE A 5 19.20 -63.54 27.58
CA ILE A 5 18.93 -63.06 26.22
C ILE A 5 17.61 -62.28 26.28
N ALA A 6 17.66 -60.99 26.59
CA ALA A 6 16.49 -60.09 26.44
C ALA A 6 16.79 -58.58 26.42
N MET A 7 18.01 -58.10 26.76
CA MET A 7 18.25 -56.64 26.93
C MET A 7 18.70 -55.88 25.68
N LYS A 8 19.04 -56.55 24.57
CA LYS A 8 19.58 -55.86 23.37
C LYS A 8 18.52 -55.15 22.51
N GLY A 9 17.25 -55.52 22.62
CA GLY A 9 16.16 -54.89 21.85
C GLY A 9 15.66 -53.55 22.41
N GLN A 10 15.83 -53.32 23.73
CA GLN A 10 15.29 -52.13 24.41
C GLN A 10 16.14 -50.86 24.20
N LEU A 11 17.45 -51.00 23.98
CA LEU A 11 18.32 -49.86 23.67
C LEU A 11 17.95 -49.27 22.30
N LEU A 12 17.70 -50.13 21.31
CA LEU A 12 17.32 -49.73 19.96
C LEU A 12 16.00 -48.93 19.93
N SER A 13 14.98 -49.35 20.70
CA SER A 13 13.69 -48.65 20.70
C SER A 13 13.77 -47.26 21.34
N THR A 14 14.59 -47.11 22.39
CA THR A 14 14.75 -45.82 23.08
C THR A 14 15.48 -44.80 22.20
N GLU A 15 16.53 -45.24 21.48
CA GLU A 15 17.28 -44.39 20.55
C GLU A 15 16.40 -43.92 19.37
N VAL A 16 15.58 -44.82 18.81
CA VAL A 16 14.66 -44.47 17.72
C VAL A 16 13.61 -43.45 18.18
N VAL A 17 13.02 -43.64 19.36
CA VAL A 17 12.05 -42.68 19.92
C VAL A 17 12.69 -41.32 20.14
N LEU A 18 13.91 -41.27 20.67
CA LEU A 18 14.63 -40.01 20.88
C LEU A 18 14.92 -39.31 19.55
N ALA A 19 15.49 -40.01 18.57
CA ALA A 19 15.78 -39.45 17.25
C ALA A 19 14.51 -38.94 16.57
N PHE A 20 13.41 -39.69 16.65
CA PHE A 20 12.12 -39.28 16.12
C PHE A 20 11.56 -38.04 16.83
N SER A 21 11.70 -37.95 18.16
CA SER A 21 11.27 -36.77 18.92
C SER A 21 12.05 -35.51 18.54
N MET A 22 13.37 -35.63 18.35
CA MET A 22 14.22 -34.53 17.90
C MET A 22 13.85 -34.10 16.47
N PHE A 23 13.59 -35.08 15.59
CA PHE A 23 13.12 -34.80 14.24
C PHE A 23 11.79 -34.04 14.24
N LEU A 24 10.82 -34.47 15.05
CA LEU A 24 9.54 -33.76 15.17
C LEU A 24 9.70 -32.34 15.71
N ALA A 25 10.55 -32.15 16.73
CA ALA A 25 10.85 -30.82 17.25
C ALA A 25 11.47 -29.92 16.18
N ALA A 26 12.46 -30.42 15.44
CA ALA A 26 13.08 -29.70 14.33
C ALA A 26 12.05 -29.38 13.22
N LEU A 27 11.16 -30.31 12.90
CA LEU A 27 10.10 -30.11 11.93
C LEU A 27 9.12 -29.01 12.36
N VAL A 28 8.73 -28.98 13.63
CA VAL A 28 7.86 -27.91 14.17
C VAL A 28 8.55 -26.54 14.05
N VAL A 29 9.83 -26.44 14.46
CA VAL A 29 10.60 -25.20 14.34
C VAL A 29 10.71 -24.76 12.88
N PHE A 30 10.95 -25.69 11.97
CA PHE A 30 10.99 -25.42 10.53
C PHE A 30 9.66 -24.86 10.01
N LEU A 31 8.53 -25.49 10.36
CA LEU A 31 7.21 -25.03 9.92
C LEU A 31 6.86 -23.64 10.47
N LEU A 32 7.18 -23.36 11.73
CA LEU A 32 6.98 -22.04 12.33
C LEU A 32 7.86 -20.98 11.65
N SER A 33 9.12 -21.31 11.37
CA SER A 33 10.06 -20.41 10.67
C SER A 33 9.57 -20.13 9.26
N TRP A 34 9.11 -21.15 8.54
CA TRP A 34 8.56 -21.00 7.19
C TRP A 34 7.32 -20.10 7.17
N SER A 35 6.40 -20.29 8.12
CA SER A 35 5.22 -19.44 8.28
C SER A 35 5.59 -17.98 8.53
N PHE A 36 6.53 -17.73 9.44
CA PHE A 36 7.01 -16.38 9.73
C PHE A 36 7.68 -15.72 8.51
N ILE A 37 8.57 -16.44 7.84
CA ILE A 37 9.27 -15.96 6.63
C ILE A 37 8.24 -15.61 5.54
N SER A 38 7.29 -16.51 5.29
CA SER A 38 6.25 -16.30 4.27
C SER A 38 5.40 -15.06 4.56
N TYR A 39 5.02 -14.85 5.83
CA TYR A 39 4.29 -13.67 6.26
C TYR A 39 5.12 -12.38 6.08
N SER A 40 6.39 -12.42 6.47
CA SER A 40 7.29 -11.27 6.32
C SER A 40 7.49 -10.90 4.85
N PHE A 41 7.71 -11.88 3.97
CA PHE A 41 7.82 -11.64 2.54
C PHE A 41 6.54 -11.06 1.94
N ALA A 42 5.37 -11.61 2.29
CA ALA A 42 4.10 -11.08 1.84
C ALA A 42 3.90 -9.62 2.28
N SER A 43 4.21 -9.29 3.54
CA SER A 43 4.09 -7.91 4.03
C SER A 43 5.04 -6.94 3.33
N GLN A 44 6.27 -7.36 3.02
CA GLN A 44 7.25 -6.53 2.31
C GLN A 44 6.84 -6.28 0.85
N GLU A 45 6.34 -7.31 0.17
CA GLU A 45 5.81 -7.16 -1.19
C GLU A 45 4.63 -6.18 -1.23
N GLU A 46 3.71 -6.26 -0.26
CA GLU A 46 2.60 -5.31 -0.17
C GLU A 46 3.07 -3.87 0.08
N GLU A 47 4.08 -3.68 0.93
CA GLU A 47 4.67 -2.35 1.18
C GLU A 47 5.35 -1.80 -0.08
N LEU A 48 6.10 -2.63 -0.81
CA LEU A 48 6.73 -2.26 -2.07
C LEU A 48 5.69 -1.84 -3.12
N GLN A 49 4.59 -2.60 -3.25
CA GLN A 49 3.48 -2.23 -4.14
C GLN A 49 2.86 -0.89 -3.78
N MET A 50 2.66 -0.61 -2.49
CA MET A 50 2.17 0.69 -2.04
C MET A 50 3.15 1.82 -2.39
N GLN A 51 4.46 1.61 -2.22
CA GLN A 51 5.49 2.60 -2.56
C GLN A 51 5.55 2.87 -4.07
N LEU A 52 5.48 1.83 -4.90
CA LEU A 52 5.45 1.96 -6.36
C LEU A 52 4.20 2.72 -6.82
N ALA A 53 3.03 2.36 -6.29
CA ALA A 53 1.78 3.07 -6.57
C ALA A 53 1.85 4.55 -6.13
N LEU A 54 2.42 4.80 -4.94
CA LEU A 54 2.59 6.16 -4.41
C LEU A 54 3.50 7.00 -5.31
N SER A 55 4.64 6.45 -5.73
CA SER A 55 5.55 7.16 -6.65
C SER A 55 4.84 7.46 -7.96
N GLY A 56 4.24 6.44 -8.59
CA GLY A 56 3.53 6.60 -9.86
C GLY A 56 2.40 7.64 -9.80
N ILE A 57 1.57 7.59 -8.76
CA ILE A 57 0.48 8.56 -8.56
C ILE A 57 1.05 9.95 -8.29
N SER A 58 1.99 10.08 -7.34
CA SER A 58 2.53 11.39 -6.99
C SER A 58 3.23 12.08 -8.17
N ASP A 59 3.90 11.30 -9.02
CA ASP A 59 4.57 11.80 -10.22
C ASP A 59 3.56 12.11 -11.33
N ALA A 60 2.58 11.24 -11.58
CA ALA A 60 1.53 11.49 -12.57
C ALA A 60 0.74 12.77 -12.26
N LEU A 61 0.41 13.01 -10.99
CA LEU A 61 -0.35 14.19 -10.59
C LEU A 61 0.40 15.50 -10.84
N VAL A 62 1.71 15.56 -10.62
CA VAL A 62 2.50 16.81 -10.74
C VAL A 62 3.22 16.97 -12.07
N LEU A 63 3.49 15.88 -12.78
CA LEU A 63 4.27 15.90 -14.02
C LEU A 63 3.42 15.80 -15.28
N SER A 64 2.19 15.29 -15.18
CA SER A 64 1.31 15.05 -16.33
C SER A 64 0.03 15.88 -16.25
N PRO A 65 -0.51 16.33 -17.40
CA PRO A 65 -1.86 16.85 -17.47
C PRO A 65 -2.94 15.77 -17.35
N GLY A 66 -2.59 14.49 -17.46
CA GLY A 66 -3.56 13.40 -17.59
C GLY A 66 -3.87 13.11 -19.06
N ASP A 67 -4.80 12.18 -19.27
CA ASP A 67 -5.25 11.77 -20.59
C ASP A 67 -6.79 11.61 -20.61
N PRO A 68 -7.53 12.40 -21.41
CA PRO A 68 -7.02 13.49 -22.25
C PRO A 68 -6.46 14.64 -21.39
N SER A 69 -5.67 15.52 -21.99
CA SER A 69 -5.01 16.62 -21.24
C SER A 69 -5.99 17.62 -20.62
N ASP A 70 -7.23 17.66 -21.11
CA ASP A 70 -8.35 18.51 -20.73
C ASP A 70 -9.50 17.70 -20.09
N TRP A 71 -9.18 16.60 -19.39
CA TRP A 71 -10.17 15.73 -18.78
C TRP A 71 -11.11 16.45 -17.79
N GLU A 72 -10.73 17.62 -17.28
CA GLU A 72 -11.57 18.45 -16.41
C GLU A 72 -12.76 19.10 -17.13
N SER A 73 -12.66 19.35 -18.44
CA SER A 73 -13.70 19.99 -19.25
C SER A 73 -14.63 18.98 -19.92
N THR A 74 -14.14 17.78 -20.20
CA THR A 74 -14.79 16.79 -21.06
C THR A 74 -15.14 15.55 -20.25
N VAL A 75 -16.43 15.21 -20.11
CA VAL A 75 -16.99 14.05 -19.35
C VAL A 75 -15.97 13.45 -18.38
N LYS A 76 -15.79 14.13 -17.23
CA LYS A 76 -14.72 13.94 -16.22
C LYS A 76 -14.45 12.47 -15.82
N GLU A 77 -15.44 11.63 -16.05
CA GLU A 77 -15.51 10.20 -15.72
C GLU A 77 -14.72 9.32 -16.70
N ASN A 78 -14.45 9.80 -17.93
CA ASN A 78 -13.87 9.03 -19.02
C ASN A 78 -12.35 9.18 -19.16
N ALA A 79 -11.69 9.95 -18.30
CA ALA A 79 -10.22 10.08 -18.32
C ALA A 79 -9.55 8.70 -18.24
N SER A 80 -8.57 8.43 -19.10
CA SER A 80 -7.72 7.24 -19.02
C SER A 80 -6.74 7.36 -17.86
N SER A 81 -6.27 8.58 -17.58
CA SER A 81 -5.38 8.89 -16.48
C SER A 81 -5.64 10.29 -15.92
N PHE A 82 -5.46 10.46 -14.62
CA PHE A 82 -5.64 11.74 -13.94
C PHE A 82 -4.29 12.37 -13.66
N GLY A 83 -4.08 13.57 -14.19
CA GLY A 83 -2.97 14.46 -13.86
C GLY A 83 -3.52 15.80 -13.41
N LEU A 84 -2.86 16.49 -12.47
CA LEU A 84 -3.30 17.79 -11.95
C LEU A 84 -2.53 18.96 -12.57
N ALA A 85 -1.48 18.67 -13.32
CA ALA A 85 -0.61 19.68 -13.90
C ALA A 85 -1.25 20.31 -15.16
N SER A 86 -1.13 21.62 -15.33
CA SER A 86 -1.22 22.25 -16.66
C SER A 86 0.12 22.11 -17.38
N GLU A 87 1.21 22.25 -16.64
CA GLU A 87 2.59 22.03 -17.06
C GLU A 87 3.35 21.30 -15.95
N LYS A 88 4.55 20.80 -16.26
CA LYS A 88 5.37 20.08 -15.27
C LYS A 88 5.58 20.93 -14.02
N ASN A 89 5.09 20.45 -12.87
CA ASN A 89 5.09 21.12 -11.57
C ASN A 89 4.26 22.42 -11.50
N VAL A 90 3.31 22.65 -12.42
CA VAL A 90 2.36 23.76 -12.36
C VAL A 90 0.95 23.17 -12.28
N LEU A 91 0.29 23.30 -11.15
CA LEU A 91 -1.04 22.74 -10.90
C LEU A 91 -2.13 23.62 -11.53
N SER A 92 -3.16 22.97 -12.08
CA SER A 92 -4.36 23.63 -12.58
C SER A 92 -5.45 23.65 -11.51
N ASP A 93 -5.95 24.84 -11.18
CA ASP A 93 -7.07 25.04 -10.26
C ASP A 93 -8.36 24.36 -10.74
N GLN A 94 -8.58 24.34 -12.06
CA GLN A 94 -9.73 23.69 -12.68
C GLN A 94 -9.69 22.17 -12.50
N LYS A 95 -8.50 21.56 -12.64
CA LYS A 95 -8.30 20.12 -12.43
C LYS A 95 -8.45 19.71 -10.98
N LEU A 96 -7.91 20.51 -10.06
CA LEU A 96 -8.13 20.33 -8.62
C LEU A 96 -9.63 20.34 -8.31
N SER A 97 -10.34 21.39 -8.72
CA SER A 97 -11.78 21.53 -8.51
C SER A 97 -12.60 20.38 -9.15
N ALA A 98 -12.23 19.96 -10.35
CA ALA A 98 -12.86 18.85 -11.04
C ALA A 98 -12.64 17.52 -10.29
N LEU A 99 -11.42 17.26 -9.83
CA LEU A 99 -11.12 16.08 -9.02
C LEU A 99 -11.89 16.09 -7.70
N GLN A 100 -12.11 17.26 -7.07
CA GLN A 100 -12.93 17.36 -5.85
C GLN A 100 -14.35 16.87 -6.08
N SER A 101 -14.91 17.29 -7.21
CA SER A 101 -16.28 16.99 -7.61
C SER A 101 -16.45 15.48 -7.78
N LEU A 102 -15.45 14.82 -8.39
CA LEU A 102 -15.45 13.37 -8.58
C LEU A 102 -15.31 12.58 -7.26
N ASN A 103 -14.72 13.17 -6.21
CA ASN A 103 -14.57 12.50 -4.92
C ASN A 103 -15.92 12.07 -4.31
N GLN A 104 -16.98 12.84 -4.55
CA GLN A 104 -18.29 12.63 -3.95
C GLN A 104 -19.07 11.50 -4.63
N THR A 105 -18.90 11.34 -5.95
CA THR A 105 -19.73 10.45 -6.78
C THR A 105 -18.96 9.27 -7.34
N GLN A 106 -17.65 9.40 -7.55
CA GLN A 106 -16.85 8.45 -8.35
C GLN A 106 -15.47 8.13 -7.76
N TYR A 107 -15.31 8.26 -6.44
CA TYR A 107 -14.03 8.00 -5.78
C TYR A 107 -13.38 6.68 -6.18
N ASP A 108 -14.12 5.57 -6.17
CA ASP A 108 -13.55 4.24 -6.47
C ASP A 108 -13.07 4.12 -7.93
N ALA A 109 -13.81 4.70 -8.88
CA ALA A 109 -13.43 4.69 -10.30
C ALA A 109 -12.18 5.55 -10.56
N VAL A 110 -12.12 6.73 -9.94
CA VAL A 110 -10.95 7.63 -10.04
C VAL A 110 -9.72 6.99 -9.41
N ARG A 111 -9.87 6.39 -8.23
CA ARG A 111 -8.80 5.68 -7.51
C ARG A 111 -8.21 4.54 -8.35
N GLU A 112 -9.07 3.76 -8.99
CA GLU A 112 -8.63 2.66 -9.86
C GLU A 112 -7.83 3.19 -11.06
N LYS A 113 -8.33 4.23 -11.71
CA LYS A 113 -7.67 4.89 -12.86
C LYS A 113 -6.36 5.60 -12.50
N MET A 114 -6.20 6.03 -11.25
CA MET A 114 -4.92 6.53 -10.74
C MET A 114 -3.89 5.41 -10.54
N GLY A 115 -4.30 4.14 -10.57
CA GLY A 115 -3.40 3.00 -10.36
C GLY A 115 -3.17 2.66 -8.89
N ALA A 116 -4.02 3.13 -7.98
CA ALA A 116 -3.94 2.73 -6.57
C ALA A 116 -4.45 1.31 -6.31
N GLY A 117 -5.24 0.76 -7.25
CA GLY A 117 -5.81 -0.58 -7.19
C GLY A 117 -6.60 -0.79 -5.90
N ARG A 118 -6.19 -1.80 -5.11
CA ARG A 118 -6.80 -2.17 -3.83
C ARG A 118 -6.51 -1.20 -2.68
N HIS A 119 -5.61 -0.24 -2.85
CA HIS A 119 -5.24 0.70 -1.81
C HIS A 119 -6.15 1.93 -1.83
N GLN A 120 -6.36 2.54 -0.67
CA GLN A 120 -7.07 3.80 -0.53
C GLN A 120 -6.10 4.96 -0.77
N VAL A 121 -6.64 6.08 -1.27
CA VAL A 121 -5.85 7.26 -1.63
C VAL A 121 -6.40 8.46 -0.89
N TYR A 122 -5.50 9.30 -0.39
CA TYR A 122 -5.78 10.64 0.09
C TYR A 122 -4.79 11.60 -0.55
N ILE A 123 -5.30 12.70 -1.10
CA ILE A 123 -4.47 13.74 -1.71
C ILE A 123 -4.87 15.05 -1.06
N GLU A 124 -3.89 15.88 -0.71
CA GLU A 124 -4.14 17.26 -0.28
C GLU A 124 -3.13 18.20 -0.93
N ALA A 125 -3.59 19.38 -1.34
CA ALA A 125 -2.73 20.46 -1.79
C ALA A 125 -2.76 21.58 -0.76
N ARG A 126 -1.58 22.00 -0.31
CA ARG A 126 -1.41 23.06 0.68
C ARG A 126 -0.52 24.17 0.14
N SER A 127 -0.72 25.39 0.62
CA SER A 127 0.26 26.46 0.46
C SER A 127 1.57 26.11 1.18
N GLY A 128 2.67 26.77 0.81
CA GLY A 128 3.92 26.74 1.58
C GLY A 128 3.77 27.15 3.05
N ASN A 129 2.70 27.86 3.43
CA ASN A 129 2.37 28.18 4.83
C ASN A 129 1.49 27.13 5.54
N GLY A 130 1.14 26.03 4.86
CA GLY A 130 0.30 24.95 5.41
C GLY A 130 -1.20 25.13 5.24
N THR A 131 -1.68 26.24 4.67
CA THR A 131 -3.11 26.44 4.35
C THR A 131 -3.58 25.40 3.36
N LEU A 132 -4.63 24.64 3.72
CA LEU A 132 -5.24 23.65 2.84
C LEU A 132 -6.05 24.34 1.74
N PHE A 133 -5.71 24.09 0.48
CA PHE A 133 -6.49 24.54 -0.67
C PHE A 133 -7.48 23.47 -1.12
N TYR A 134 -7.03 22.21 -1.07
CA TYR A 134 -7.70 21.12 -1.75
C TYR A 134 -7.51 19.80 -1.02
N SER A 135 -8.53 18.94 -1.03
CA SER A 135 -8.42 17.55 -0.59
C SER A 135 -9.28 16.59 -1.42
N PHE A 136 -8.75 15.40 -1.67
CA PHE A 136 -9.41 14.28 -2.34
C PHE A 136 -9.23 13.00 -1.55
N GLY A 137 -10.23 12.12 -1.62
CA GLY A 137 -10.16 10.78 -1.07
C GLY A 137 -10.39 10.71 0.43
N ARG A 138 -9.94 9.61 1.04
CA ARG A 138 -10.25 9.27 2.44
C ARG A 138 -8.96 9.21 3.23
N LYS A 139 -8.83 10.02 4.28
CA LYS A 139 -7.64 10.06 5.11
C LYS A 139 -7.55 8.83 6.01
N SER A 140 -6.36 8.23 6.14
CA SER A 140 -6.13 7.02 6.95
C SER A 140 -6.63 7.16 8.39
N GLY A 141 -6.30 8.28 9.04
CA GLY A 141 -6.64 8.55 10.44
C GLY A 141 -8.13 8.65 10.79
N GLN A 142 -9.03 8.50 9.82
CA GLN A 142 -10.48 8.48 10.05
C GLN A 142 -11.04 7.05 10.18
N MET A 143 -10.23 6.01 9.96
CA MET A 143 -10.65 4.62 10.06
C MET A 143 -10.24 4.00 11.40
N ASN A 144 -11.12 3.15 11.94
CA ASN A 144 -10.81 2.35 13.13
C ASN A 144 -9.95 1.14 12.73
N GLY A 145 -8.74 1.03 13.28
CA GLY A 145 -7.90 -0.18 13.17
C GLY A 145 -6.43 0.10 12.90
N SER A 146 -5.66 -0.99 12.76
CA SER A 146 -4.26 -0.90 12.35
C SER A 146 -4.18 -0.60 10.85
N ILE A 147 -3.46 0.45 10.49
CA ILE A 147 -3.34 0.92 9.10
C ILE A 147 -1.86 0.86 8.71
N ALA A 148 -1.61 0.44 7.47
CA ALA A 148 -0.33 0.67 6.81
C ALA A 148 -0.54 1.85 5.85
N SER A 149 0.25 2.91 6.00
CA SER A 149 0.22 4.06 5.10
C SER A 149 1.64 4.43 4.66
N VAL A 150 1.73 4.93 3.44
CA VAL A 150 2.93 5.55 2.86
C VAL A 150 2.53 6.93 2.34
N THR A 151 3.45 7.88 2.39
CA THR A 151 3.17 9.28 2.04
C THR A 151 4.31 9.86 1.23
N SER A 152 3.97 10.67 0.24
CA SER A 152 4.90 11.43 -0.60
C SER A 152 4.46 12.88 -0.66
N GLU A 153 5.41 13.80 -0.64
CA GLU A 153 5.18 15.23 -0.81
C GLU A 153 5.94 15.72 -2.05
N ARG A 154 5.25 16.48 -2.89
CA ARG A 154 5.77 17.07 -4.12
C ARG A 154 5.55 18.57 -4.08
N MET A 155 6.56 19.35 -4.47
CA MET A 155 6.43 20.79 -4.63
C MET A 155 5.93 21.12 -6.03
N ALA A 156 5.00 22.07 -6.12
CA ALA A 156 4.46 22.58 -7.37
C ALA A 156 4.11 24.07 -7.24
N ILE A 157 3.71 24.70 -8.34
CA ILE A 157 3.23 26.07 -8.41
C ILE A 157 1.72 26.04 -8.61
N LEU A 158 0.97 26.82 -7.83
CA LEU A 158 -0.47 27.04 -8.00
C LEU A 158 -0.74 28.53 -7.83
N ASN A 159 -1.33 29.17 -8.85
CA ASN A 159 -1.62 30.62 -8.86
C ASN A 159 -0.39 31.46 -8.45
N ASP A 160 0.75 31.23 -9.12
CA ASP A 160 2.04 31.90 -8.88
C ASP A 160 2.64 31.74 -7.48
N SER A 161 2.10 30.82 -6.67
CA SER A 161 2.57 30.53 -5.31
C SER A 161 3.04 29.08 -5.17
N ILE A 162 4.01 28.85 -4.27
CA ILE A 162 4.48 27.49 -3.97
C ILE A 162 3.36 26.72 -3.25
N ALA A 163 3.03 25.56 -3.80
CA ALA A 163 2.13 24.57 -3.24
C ALA A 163 2.86 23.26 -2.95
N ILE A 164 2.45 22.58 -1.89
CA ILE A 164 2.90 21.24 -1.51
C ILE A 164 1.72 20.30 -1.77
N LEU A 165 1.88 19.40 -2.74
CA LEU A 165 0.96 18.31 -3.00
C LEU A 165 1.42 17.09 -2.18
N LYS A 166 0.59 16.71 -1.22
CA LYS A 166 0.81 15.51 -0.42
C LYS A 166 -0.12 14.40 -0.91
N VAL A 167 0.46 13.24 -1.16
CA VAL A 167 -0.25 12.02 -1.53
C VAL A 167 -0.01 10.99 -0.45
N GLU A 168 -1.08 10.38 0.04
CA GLU A 168 -1.05 9.29 0.99
C GLU A 168 -1.77 8.09 0.37
N ILE A 169 -1.12 6.94 0.40
CA ILE A 169 -1.72 5.66 0.05
C ILE A 169 -1.76 4.79 1.30
N TRP A 170 -2.90 4.17 1.55
CA TRP A 170 -3.04 3.35 2.74
C TRP A 170 -3.97 2.16 2.54
N ARG A 171 -3.87 1.20 3.45
CA ARG A 171 -4.77 0.05 3.55
C ARG A 171 -5.05 -0.28 5.01
N GLN A 172 -6.23 -0.82 5.26
CA GLN A 172 -6.49 -1.45 6.55
C GLN A 172 -5.68 -2.74 6.61
N LYS A 173 -4.87 -2.91 7.67
CA LYS A 173 -4.30 -4.23 7.96
C LYS A 173 -5.49 -5.09 8.35
N GLY A 174 -5.80 -6.10 7.55
CA GLY A 174 -6.80 -7.09 7.93
C GLY A 174 -6.47 -7.62 9.32
N ALA A 175 -7.48 -7.79 10.16
CA ALA A 175 -7.34 -8.72 11.27
C ALA A 175 -7.18 -10.09 10.61
N PHE A 176 -5.94 -10.53 10.42
CA PHE A 176 -5.69 -11.87 9.94
C PHE A 176 -6.23 -12.81 11.01
N ALA A 177 -7.32 -13.50 10.67
CA ALA A 177 -7.80 -14.70 11.37
C ALA A 177 -6.91 -15.88 10.99
#